data_AF-A0A1R0X4L7-F1
#
_entry.id   AF-A0A1R0X4L7-F1
#
_cell.length_a   1.000
_cell.length_b   1.000
_cell.length_c   1.000
_cell.angle_alpha   90.00
_cell.angle_beta   90.00
_cell.angle_gamma   90.00
#
_symmetry.space_group_name_H-M   'P 1'
#
loop_
_entity.id
_entity.type
_entity.pdbx_description
1 polymer ?
#
loop_
_entity_poly.entity_id
_entity_poly.type
_entity_poly.pdbx_seq_one_letter_code
_entity_poly.pdbx_strand_id
1 'polypeptide(L)'
;MRPMIVIGIPGDKRASGIQQARSDLGMPPAIILSYAEFLQGRSLGDLMEEQKKQLSHQSSVYNGVDLSAAPPLLRLESPGSSFEVERALIALGAPDSDDMDDSLHPYADRPDPRPLRVQVVRQLKEMQGVLHHPSQWFRGYCRMLARLQREAKTACPGSLWLNDPTDIAAMTDKRQTQQILSEAGIPIPRPVGEDQQPTDYASLREMMLSRRMHRVFIKLAFGSAASGVVAYQIHPVTGAEIALTTVGVENYITRPPIYYNSGKLRRYTNTATISGIVNWIYQHGAYAEQWIPKAGLKGKAFDIRQLVVLREACHAVARVSPTPITNLHLRNQRMSLSEAGLSEPVQEQVRNTAVQALAAFPRSGVAGIDVLVSGGSQQCFVADVNPFGDLLYDVKYRGSSTYEWEMKVLSARDYITPPSTPLIKEGLS
;
A
#
# COMPACT_ATOMS: atom_id res chain seq x y z
N MET A 1 18.07 8.53 -22.42
CA MET A 1 17.22 8.41 -21.21
C MET A 1 16.30 7.22 -21.42
N ARG A 2 16.19 6.32 -20.43
CA ARG A 2 15.40 5.08 -20.58
C ARG A 2 13.91 5.42 -20.80
N PRO A 3 13.20 4.78 -21.76
CA PRO A 3 11.75 4.90 -21.89
C PRO A 3 11.05 4.47 -20.61
N MET A 4 9.92 5.10 -20.26
CA MET A 4 9.11 4.73 -19.11
C MET A 4 7.73 4.29 -19.55
N ILE A 5 7.29 3.14 -19.04
CA ILE A 5 5.93 2.63 -19.20
C ILE A 5 5.28 2.63 -17.82
N VAL A 6 4.16 3.33 -17.68
CA VAL A 6 3.36 3.35 -16.47
C VAL A 6 2.10 2.54 -16.72
N ILE A 7 1.90 1.49 -15.92
CA ILE A 7 0.69 0.68 -15.94
C ILE A 7 -0.17 1.20 -14.78
N GLY A 8 -1.31 1.79 -15.10
CA GLY A 8 -2.07 2.61 -14.17
C GLY A 8 -3.47 2.95 -14.67
N ILE A 9 -4.07 3.98 -14.07
CA ILE A 9 -5.36 4.53 -14.49
C ILE A 9 -5.08 5.80 -15.31
N PRO A 10 -5.33 5.80 -16.63
CA PRO A 10 -5.08 6.98 -17.46
C PRO A 10 -5.84 8.21 -16.96
N GLY A 11 -5.16 9.35 -16.92
CA GLY A 11 -5.75 10.63 -16.48
C GLY A 11 -5.95 10.78 -14.97
N ASP A 12 -5.63 9.75 -14.17
CA ASP A 12 -5.65 9.89 -12.72
C ASP A 12 -4.56 10.85 -12.23
N LYS A 13 -4.62 11.20 -10.94
CA LYS A 13 -3.69 12.15 -10.32
C LYS A 13 -2.25 11.65 -10.34
N ARG A 14 -2.03 10.34 -10.27
CA ARG A 14 -0.70 9.73 -10.19
C ARG A 14 -0.04 9.70 -11.56
N ALA A 15 -0.74 9.20 -12.58
CA ALA A 15 -0.31 9.21 -13.97
C ALA A 15 -0.08 10.65 -14.47
N SER A 16 -0.99 11.57 -14.16
CA SER A 16 -0.84 12.98 -14.53
C SER A 16 0.37 13.63 -13.84
N GLY A 17 0.60 13.32 -12.56
CA GLY A 17 1.76 13.84 -11.82
C GLY A 17 3.10 13.36 -12.39
N ILE A 18 3.18 12.11 -12.86
CA ILE A 18 4.36 11.59 -13.56
C ILE A 18 4.56 12.30 -14.89
N GLN A 19 3.51 12.44 -15.71
CA GLN A 19 3.61 13.12 -17.00
C GLN A 19 4.05 14.58 -16.84
N GLN A 20 3.47 15.30 -15.86
CA GLN A 20 3.84 16.68 -15.56
C GLN A 20 5.31 16.77 -15.13
N ALA A 21 5.75 15.93 -14.18
CA ALA A 21 7.14 15.92 -13.74
C ALA A 21 8.14 15.63 -14.87
N ARG A 22 7.78 14.72 -15.79
CA ARG A 22 8.61 14.44 -16.97
C ARG A 22 8.67 15.64 -17.90
N SER A 23 7.53 16.27 -18.19
CA SER A 23 7.46 17.51 -18.98
C SER A 23 8.32 18.62 -18.38
N ASP A 24 8.19 18.88 -17.08
CA ASP A 24 8.91 19.95 -16.37
C ASP A 24 10.44 19.74 -16.38
N LEU A 25 10.88 18.49 -16.49
CA LEU A 25 12.28 18.11 -16.58
C LEU A 25 12.78 17.95 -18.02
N GLY A 26 11.97 18.28 -19.03
CA GLY A 26 12.31 18.10 -20.45
C GLY A 26 12.50 16.63 -20.83
N MET A 27 11.93 15.71 -20.06
CA MET A 27 11.95 14.29 -20.34
C MET A 27 10.85 13.93 -21.33
N PRO A 28 11.05 12.90 -22.16
CA PRO A 28 9.97 12.42 -23.00
C PRO A 28 8.77 11.93 -22.18
N PRO A 29 7.53 12.02 -22.70
CA PRO A 29 6.35 11.53 -21.97
C PRO A 29 6.46 10.02 -21.69
N ALA A 30 5.85 9.57 -20.59
CA ALA A 30 5.71 8.15 -20.32
C ALA A 30 4.60 7.53 -21.19
N ILE A 31 4.74 6.27 -21.55
CA ILE A 31 3.65 5.50 -22.17
C ILE A 31 2.74 5.03 -21.04
N ILE A 32 1.44 5.34 -21.12
CA ILE A 32 0.47 4.94 -20.09
C ILE A 32 -0.35 3.76 -20.61
N LEU A 33 -0.29 2.63 -19.92
CA LEU A 33 -1.09 1.44 -20.22
C LEU A 33 -2.20 1.30 -19.17
N SER A 34 -3.44 1.10 -19.63
CA SER A 34 -4.63 1.07 -18.77
C SER A 34 -4.79 -0.27 -18.06
N TYR A 35 -4.97 -0.23 -16.73
CA TYR A 35 -5.41 -1.41 -15.99
C TYR A 35 -6.77 -1.92 -16.47
N ALA A 36 -7.72 -1.04 -16.77
CA ALA A 36 -9.06 -1.44 -17.18
C ALA A 36 -9.02 -2.26 -18.47
N GLU A 37 -8.28 -1.80 -19.47
CA GLU A 37 -8.13 -2.49 -20.74
C GLU A 37 -7.40 -3.83 -20.61
N PHE A 38 -6.33 -3.87 -19.80
CA PHE A 38 -5.60 -5.10 -19.50
C PHE A 38 -6.48 -6.16 -18.81
N LEU A 39 -7.28 -5.72 -17.83
CA LEU A 39 -8.20 -6.57 -17.08
C LEU A 39 -9.43 -6.98 -17.90
N GLN A 40 -9.76 -6.28 -18.98
CA GLN A 40 -10.78 -6.69 -19.95
C GLN A 40 -10.28 -7.76 -20.95
N GLY A 41 -9.05 -8.25 -20.78
CA GLY A 41 -8.52 -9.39 -21.54
C GLY A 41 -7.52 -9.01 -22.63
N ARG A 42 -7.20 -7.73 -22.82
CA ARG A 42 -6.11 -7.32 -23.72
C ARG A 42 -4.77 -7.74 -23.14
N SER A 43 -3.85 -8.20 -23.99
CA SER A 43 -2.48 -8.48 -23.54
C SER A 43 -1.67 -7.19 -23.42
N LEU A 44 -0.61 -7.22 -22.62
CA LEU A 44 0.38 -6.16 -22.54
C LEU A 44 0.97 -5.85 -23.92
N GLY A 45 1.21 -6.90 -24.73
CA GLY A 45 1.67 -6.75 -26.12
C GLY A 45 0.68 -5.96 -26.98
N ASP A 46 -0.62 -6.28 -26.91
CA ASP A 46 -1.66 -5.57 -27.68
C ASP A 46 -1.75 -4.09 -27.30
N LEU A 47 -1.68 -3.80 -25.99
CA LEU A 47 -1.73 -2.43 -25.47
C LEU A 47 -0.51 -1.63 -25.95
N MET A 48 0.66 -2.26 -25.95
CA MET A 48 1.89 -1.63 -26.43
C MET A 48 1.90 -1.40 -27.94
N GLU A 49 1.43 -2.36 -28.74
CA GLU A 49 1.33 -2.20 -30.19
C GLU A 49 0.33 -1.12 -30.59
N GLU A 50 -0.80 -1.01 -29.88
CA GLU A 50 -1.72 0.09 -30.13
C GLU A 50 -1.10 1.45 -29.80
N GLN A 51 -0.42 1.57 -28.66
CA GLN A 51 0.31 2.78 -28.32
C GLN A 51 1.32 3.10 -29.43
N LYS A 52 2.16 2.15 -29.85
CA LYS A 52 3.09 2.35 -30.98
C LYS A 52 2.39 2.84 -32.25
N LYS A 53 1.22 2.29 -32.61
CA LYS A 53 0.45 2.70 -33.79
C LYS A 53 -0.08 4.13 -33.66
N GLN A 54 -0.74 4.45 -32.54
CA GLN A 54 -1.23 5.81 -32.25
C GLN A 54 -0.10 6.84 -32.32
N LEU A 55 1.10 6.43 -31.90
CA LEU A 55 2.30 7.26 -31.86
C LEU A 55 3.01 7.35 -33.22
N SER A 56 2.91 6.32 -34.08
CA SER A 56 3.47 6.32 -35.44
C SER A 56 2.74 7.24 -36.43
N HIS A 57 1.46 7.55 -36.17
CA HIS A 57 0.70 8.55 -36.93
C HIS A 57 1.06 10.01 -36.57
N GLN A 58 1.95 10.24 -35.60
CA GLN A 58 2.43 11.54 -35.14
C GLN A 58 3.95 11.69 -35.33
N SER A 59 4.43 11.82 -36.59
CA SER A 59 5.84 12.04 -37.00
C SER A 59 6.89 11.02 -36.55
N SER A 60 7.82 10.70 -37.46
CA SER A 60 8.89 9.69 -37.35
C SER A 60 10.00 10.00 -36.33
N VAL A 61 9.82 11.01 -35.50
CA VAL A 61 10.63 11.29 -34.33
C VAL A 61 9.64 11.47 -33.20
N TYR A 62 9.46 10.42 -32.40
CA TYR A 62 8.89 10.55 -31.07
C TYR A 62 9.60 11.71 -30.36
N ASN A 63 8.99 12.40 -29.41
CA ASN A 63 9.63 13.40 -28.51
C ASN A 63 10.91 12.86 -27.80
N GLY A 64 11.96 12.43 -28.51
CA GLY A 64 13.18 11.78 -28.05
C GLY A 64 13.12 10.30 -27.63
N VAL A 65 11.99 9.57 -27.69
CA VAL A 65 11.92 8.16 -27.20
C VAL A 65 12.14 7.14 -28.31
N ASP A 66 13.30 6.49 -28.27
CA ASP A 66 13.54 5.27 -29.01
C ASP A 66 13.38 4.06 -28.08
N LEU A 67 12.29 3.30 -28.23
CA LEU A 67 12.05 2.05 -27.49
C LEU A 67 13.05 0.93 -27.88
N SER A 68 13.75 1.09 -29.00
CA SER A 68 14.82 0.17 -29.42
C SER A 68 16.19 0.54 -28.85
N ALA A 69 16.37 1.77 -28.35
CA ALA A 69 17.65 2.25 -27.81
C ALA A 69 17.97 1.70 -26.41
N ALA A 70 16.96 1.40 -25.59
CA ALA A 70 17.14 0.79 -24.27
C ALA A 70 15.85 0.11 -23.78
N PRO A 71 15.95 -1.00 -23.02
CA PRO A 71 14.77 -1.64 -22.42
C PRO A 71 14.03 -0.66 -21.49
N PRO A 72 12.68 -0.62 -21.50
CA PRO A 72 11.92 0.35 -20.73
C PRO A 72 11.97 0.09 -19.22
N LEU A 73 11.78 1.15 -18.43
CA LEU A 73 11.47 1.07 -17.02
C LEU A 73 9.94 0.97 -16.84
N LEU A 74 9.48 -0.12 -16.25
CA LEU A 74 8.08 -0.38 -15.95
C LEU A 74 7.74 0.11 -14.55
N ARG A 75 6.67 0.90 -14.43
CA ARG A 75 6.13 1.39 -13.16
C ARG A 75 4.68 0.97 -13.03
N LEU A 76 4.35 0.33 -11.92
CA LEU A 76 2.96 0.06 -11.53
C LEU A 76 2.47 1.18 -10.63
N GLU A 77 1.27 1.69 -10.91
CA GLU A 77 0.58 2.65 -10.05
C GLU A 77 -0.55 2.01 -9.25
N SER A 78 -1.04 2.73 -8.25
CA SER A 78 -2.15 2.27 -7.43
C SER A 78 -3.43 2.03 -8.25
N PRO A 79 -4.11 0.88 -8.12
CA PRO A 79 -5.37 0.61 -8.83
C PRO A 79 -6.60 1.24 -8.16
N GLY A 80 -6.45 1.95 -7.05
CA GLY A 80 -7.56 2.23 -6.11
C GLY A 80 -8.50 3.39 -6.46
N SER A 81 -8.35 4.06 -7.61
CA SER A 81 -9.19 5.22 -7.97
C SER A 81 -10.24 4.94 -9.04
N SER A 82 -10.47 3.68 -9.38
CA SER A 82 -11.48 3.27 -10.38
C SER A 82 -12.27 2.06 -9.91
N PHE A 83 -13.58 2.22 -9.76
CA PHE A 83 -14.47 1.10 -9.46
C PHE A 83 -14.51 0.05 -10.58
N GLU A 84 -14.30 0.46 -11.83
CA GLU A 84 -14.18 -0.48 -12.94
C GLU A 84 -13.00 -1.44 -12.73
N VAL A 85 -11.84 -0.90 -12.34
CA VAL A 85 -10.63 -1.67 -12.01
C VAL A 85 -10.87 -2.53 -10.77
N GLU A 86 -11.47 -1.97 -9.71
CA GLU A 86 -11.82 -2.72 -8.50
C GLU A 86 -12.71 -3.94 -8.83
N ARG A 87 -13.78 -3.73 -9.58
CA ARG A 87 -14.70 -4.79 -10.02
C ARG A 87 -13.99 -5.83 -10.87
N ALA A 88 -13.12 -5.41 -11.78
CA ALA A 88 -12.39 -6.33 -12.64
C ALA A 88 -11.36 -7.17 -11.85
N LEU A 89 -10.72 -6.58 -10.83
CA LEU A 89 -9.86 -7.30 -9.91
C LEU A 89 -10.66 -8.31 -9.07
N ILE A 90 -11.82 -7.95 -8.53
CA ILE A 90 -12.69 -8.91 -7.82
C ILE A 90 -13.08 -10.07 -8.76
N ALA A 91 -13.36 -9.78 -10.04
CA ALA A 91 -13.70 -10.80 -11.03
C ALA A 91 -12.51 -11.72 -11.32
N LEU A 92 -11.31 -11.17 -11.43
CA LEU A 92 -10.07 -11.95 -11.63
C LEU A 92 -9.72 -12.80 -10.40
N GLY A 93 -10.12 -12.40 -9.20
CA GLY A 93 -9.97 -13.19 -7.98
C GLY A 93 -11.07 -14.23 -7.76
N ALA A 94 -12.07 -14.32 -8.65
CA ALA A 94 -13.17 -15.27 -8.52
C ALA A 94 -12.68 -16.73 -8.64
N PRO A 95 -13.39 -17.69 -8.03
CA PRO A 95 -13.03 -19.11 -8.13
C PRO A 95 -13.24 -19.69 -9.54
N ASP A 96 -14.00 -18.99 -10.39
CA ASP A 96 -14.31 -19.35 -11.77
C ASP A 96 -13.70 -18.37 -12.79
N SER A 97 -12.58 -17.73 -12.46
CA SER A 97 -11.81 -16.91 -13.41
C SER A 97 -10.91 -17.77 -14.30
N ASP A 98 -10.59 -17.26 -15.49
CA ASP A 98 -9.78 -17.98 -16.48
C ASP A 98 -8.29 -18.07 -16.11
N ASP A 99 -7.73 -17.00 -15.53
CA ASP A 99 -6.38 -16.99 -14.97
C ASP A 99 -6.45 -17.24 -13.46
N MET A 100 -5.80 -18.30 -13.01
CA MET A 100 -5.78 -18.77 -11.62
C MET A 100 -4.36 -18.79 -11.04
N ASP A 101 -3.43 -18.03 -11.62
CA ASP A 101 -2.06 -17.94 -11.11
C ASP A 101 -1.98 -17.14 -9.81
N ASP A 102 -2.12 -17.85 -8.68
CA ASP A 102 -1.99 -17.31 -7.33
C ASP A 102 -0.53 -17.28 -6.81
N SER A 103 0.48 -17.45 -7.68
CA SER A 103 1.90 -17.55 -7.27
C SER A 103 2.45 -16.34 -6.52
N LEU A 104 1.87 -15.15 -6.74
CA LEU A 104 2.25 -13.93 -6.01
C LEU A 104 1.41 -13.66 -4.76
N HIS A 105 0.39 -14.48 -4.46
CA HIS A 105 -0.44 -14.30 -3.28
C HIS A 105 0.24 -14.95 -2.06
N PRO A 106 0.70 -14.20 -1.04
CA PRO A 106 1.49 -14.76 0.07
C PRO A 106 0.77 -15.83 0.90
N TYR A 107 -0.56 -15.75 0.96
CA TYR A 107 -1.42 -16.72 1.66
C TYR A 107 -2.44 -17.38 0.71
N ALA A 108 -1.99 -17.84 -0.47
CA ALA A 108 -2.86 -18.34 -1.55
C ALA A 108 -3.84 -19.43 -1.09
N ASP A 109 -3.41 -20.30 -0.17
CA ASP A 109 -4.19 -21.41 0.38
C ASP A 109 -5.37 -20.97 1.25
N ARG A 110 -5.38 -19.71 1.71
CA ARG A 110 -6.47 -19.19 2.53
C ARG A 110 -7.71 -18.95 1.66
N PRO A 111 -8.86 -19.60 1.93
CA PRO A 111 -10.06 -19.38 1.13
C PRO A 111 -10.64 -17.99 1.37
N ASP A 112 -11.22 -17.43 0.32
CA ASP A 112 -12.01 -16.20 0.41
C ASP A 112 -13.38 -16.47 1.05
N PRO A 113 -13.86 -15.62 1.96
CA PRO A 113 -15.16 -15.82 2.60
C PRO A 113 -16.29 -15.48 1.60
N ARG A 114 -17.07 -16.50 1.21
CA ARG A 114 -18.22 -16.39 0.29
C ARG A 114 -17.85 -15.63 -1.00
N PRO A 115 -16.91 -16.16 -1.80
CA PRO A 115 -16.44 -15.45 -2.98
C PRO A 115 -17.57 -15.33 -4.01
N LEU A 116 -17.59 -14.20 -4.71
CA LEU A 116 -18.51 -13.97 -5.82
C LEU A 116 -17.96 -14.62 -7.10
N ARG A 117 -18.85 -15.24 -7.87
CA ARG A 117 -18.53 -15.73 -9.22
C ARG A 117 -18.40 -14.58 -10.20
N VAL A 118 -17.61 -14.75 -11.27
CA VAL A 118 -17.37 -13.71 -12.29
C VAL A 118 -18.66 -13.05 -12.78
N GLN A 119 -19.70 -13.84 -13.08
CA GLN A 119 -20.99 -13.33 -13.57
C GLN A 119 -21.69 -12.39 -12.58
N VAL A 120 -21.58 -12.68 -11.27
CA VAL A 120 -22.16 -11.85 -10.22
C VAL A 120 -21.36 -10.56 -10.04
N VAL A 121 -20.02 -10.67 -10.09
CA VAL A 121 -19.12 -9.51 -9.96
C VAL A 121 -19.37 -8.48 -11.06
N ARG A 122 -19.62 -8.92 -12.30
CA ARG A 122 -19.94 -8.03 -13.43
C ARG A 122 -21.17 -7.15 -13.18
N GLN A 123 -22.07 -7.56 -12.30
CA GLN A 123 -23.28 -6.83 -11.94
C GLN A 123 -23.11 -5.90 -10.73
N LEU A 124 -21.93 -5.90 -10.09
CA LEU A 124 -21.66 -4.97 -8.98
C LEU A 124 -21.75 -3.53 -9.47
N LYS A 125 -22.40 -2.71 -8.63
CA LYS A 125 -22.53 -1.27 -8.80
C LYS A 125 -21.64 -0.56 -7.80
N GLU A 126 -21.09 0.57 -8.22
CA GLU A 126 -20.26 1.40 -7.36
C GLU A 126 -21.10 1.88 -6.18
N MET A 127 -20.62 1.62 -4.97
CA MET A 127 -21.20 2.13 -3.75
C MET A 127 -20.08 2.80 -2.96
N GLN A 128 -20.19 4.11 -2.77
CA GLN A 128 -19.11 4.91 -2.20
C GLN A 128 -18.66 4.35 -0.84
N GLY A 129 -17.38 4.00 -0.75
CA GLY A 129 -16.74 3.51 0.46
C GLY A 129 -17.00 2.06 0.81
N VAL A 130 -17.90 1.34 0.11
CA VAL A 130 -18.16 -0.08 0.40
C VAL A 130 -16.89 -0.90 0.16
N LEU A 131 -16.59 -1.80 1.10
CA LEU A 131 -15.43 -2.68 1.03
C LEU A 131 -15.84 -3.98 0.32
N HIS A 132 -15.82 -3.98 -1.01
CA HIS A 132 -16.28 -5.11 -1.81
C HIS A 132 -15.28 -6.27 -1.76
N HIS A 133 -15.64 -7.35 -1.05
CA HIS A 133 -14.89 -8.62 -0.98
C HIS A 133 -13.35 -8.46 -0.95
N PRO A 134 -12.77 -7.81 0.08
CA PRO A 134 -11.37 -7.34 0.00
C PRO A 134 -10.31 -8.42 -0.22
N SER A 135 -10.52 -9.63 0.30
CA SER A 135 -9.58 -10.74 0.11
C SER A 135 -9.65 -11.28 -1.34
N GLN A 136 -10.86 -11.37 -1.91
CA GLN A 136 -11.05 -11.76 -3.30
C GLN A 136 -10.48 -10.70 -4.25
N TRP A 137 -10.67 -9.41 -3.93
CA TRP A 137 -10.03 -8.31 -4.65
C TRP A 137 -8.50 -8.46 -4.64
N PHE A 138 -7.90 -8.75 -3.48
CA PHE A 138 -6.46 -8.90 -3.37
C PHE A 138 -5.94 -10.13 -4.12
N ARG A 139 -6.69 -11.23 -4.15
CA ARG A 139 -6.39 -12.39 -4.99
C ARG A 139 -6.35 -12.03 -6.46
N GLY A 140 -7.35 -11.31 -6.95
CA GLY A 140 -7.33 -10.82 -8.32
C GLY A 140 -6.17 -9.85 -8.59
N TYR A 141 -5.80 -9.02 -7.61
CA TYR A 141 -4.64 -8.15 -7.72
C TYR A 141 -3.34 -8.94 -7.86
N CYS A 142 -3.14 -10.00 -7.06
CA CYS A 142 -1.97 -10.88 -7.17
C CYS A 142 -1.92 -11.60 -8.53
N ARG A 143 -3.05 -12.11 -9.02
CA ARG A 143 -3.16 -12.72 -10.36
C ARG A 143 -2.82 -11.73 -11.48
N MET A 144 -3.33 -10.50 -11.39
CA MET A 144 -2.99 -9.44 -12.34
C MET A 144 -1.48 -9.14 -12.32
N LEU A 145 -0.88 -9.03 -11.14
CA LEU A 145 0.55 -8.82 -10.96
C LEU A 145 1.37 -9.97 -11.56
N ALA A 146 0.96 -11.22 -11.34
CA ALA A 146 1.61 -12.40 -11.91
C ALA A 146 1.53 -12.38 -13.44
N ARG A 147 0.33 -12.09 -13.98
CA ARG A 147 0.10 -11.96 -15.43
C ARG A 147 0.97 -10.87 -16.05
N LEU A 148 1.03 -9.69 -15.44
CA LEU A 148 1.91 -8.60 -15.88
C LEU A 148 3.39 -9.00 -15.86
N GLN A 149 3.84 -9.70 -14.82
CA GLN A 149 5.22 -10.18 -14.73
C GLN A 149 5.55 -11.18 -15.85
N ARG A 150 4.62 -12.10 -16.18
CA ARG A 150 4.78 -13.07 -17.28
C ARG A 150 4.77 -12.38 -18.64
N GLU A 151 3.79 -11.53 -18.91
CA GLU A 151 3.64 -10.85 -20.20
C GLU A 151 4.73 -9.80 -20.45
N ALA A 152 5.25 -9.14 -19.41
CA ALA A 152 6.37 -8.20 -19.57
C ALA A 152 7.64 -8.89 -20.07
N LYS A 153 7.90 -10.14 -19.66
CA LYS A 153 9.07 -10.92 -20.13
C LYS A 153 9.03 -11.17 -21.64
N THR A 154 7.84 -11.35 -22.21
CA THR A 154 7.65 -11.64 -23.63
C THR A 154 7.47 -10.37 -24.46
N ALA A 155 6.64 -9.43 -23.99
CA ALA A 155 6.33 -8.19 -24.69
C ALA A 155 7.47 -7.15 -24.62
N CYS A 156 8.28 -7.19 -23.55
CA CYS A 156 9.40 -6.27 -23.31
C CYS A 156 10.62 -6.97 -22.70
N PRO A 157 11.32 -7.83 -23.47
CA PRO A 157 12.53 -8.48 -22.98
C PRO A 157 13.57 -7.46 -22.47
N GLY A 158 14.15 -7.72 -21.30
CA GLY A 158 15.14 -6.84 -20.67
C GLY A 158 14.57 -5.62 -19.95
N SER A 159 13.25 -5.40 -19.98
CA SER A 159 12.62 -4.35 -19.18
C SER A 159 12.90 -4.53 -17.69
N LEU A 160 12.94 -3.41 -16.97
CA LEU A 160 13.16 -3.40 -15.53
C LEU A 160 11.93 -2.88 -14.83
N TRP A 161 11.61 -3.45 -13.68
CA TRP A 161 10.60 -2.90 -12.80
C TRP A 161 11.21 -1.86 -11.87
N LEU A 162 10.53 -0.72 -11.72
CA LEU A 162 10.84 0.21 -10.63
C LEU A 162 10.53 -0.45 -9.29
N ASN A 163 9.37 -1.09 -9.19
CA ASN A 163 9.00 -2.00 -8.11
C ASN A 163 8.49 -3.30 -8.72
N ASP A 164 9.14 -4.42 -8.40
CA ASP A 164 8.77 -5.73 -8.93
C ASP A 164 7.39 -6.18 -8.42
N PRO A 165 6.54 -6.79 -9.28
CA PRO A 165 5.23 -7.31 -8.89
C PRO A 165 5.23 -8.19 -7.63
N THR A 166 6.29 -8.96 -7.39
CA THR A 166 6.43 -9.82 -6.20
C THR A 166 6.52 -9.00 -4.92
N ASP A 167 7.35 -7.95 -4.93
CA ASP A 167 7.53 -7.07 -3.77
C ASP A 167 6.28 -6.21 -3.57
N ILE A 168 5.61 -5.78 -4.64
CA ILE A 168 4.34 -5.04 -4.56
C ILE A 168 3.27 -5.89 -3.86
N ALA A 169 3.13 -7.17 -4.23
CA ALA A 169 2.20 -8.07 -3.57
C ALA A 169 2.52 -8.21 -2.08
N ALA A 170 3.80 -8.38 -1.73
CA ALA A 170 4.27 -8.48 -0.35
C ALA A 170 4.05 -7.20 0.47
N MET A 171 4.35 -6.01 -0.09
CA MET A 171 4.09 -4.70 0.53
C MET A 171 2.60 -4.41 0.72
N THR A 172 1.74 -4.98 -0.14
CA THR A 172 0.29 -4.75 -0.08
C THR A 172 -0.37 -5.58 1.03
N ASP A 173 0.14 -6.78 1.31
CA ASP A 173 -0.32 -7.62 2.42
C ASP A 173 0.42 -7.27 3.72
N LYS A 174 -0.26 -6.62 4.66
CA LYS A 174 0.34 -6.21 5.95
C LYS A 174 0.92 -7.37 6.74
N ARG A 175 0.40 -8.58 6.61
CA ARG A 175 0.93 -9.74 7.34
C ARG A 175 2.31 -10.10 6.81
N GLN A 176 2.42 -10.21 5.48
CA GLN A 176 3.68 -10.50 4.79
C GLN A 176 4.68 -9.36 4.95
N THR A 177 4.23 -8.11 4.80
CA THR A 177 5.05 -6.91 5.02
C THR A 177 5.70 -6.93 6.40
N GLN A 178 4.90 -7.14 7.44
CA GLN A 178 5.37 -7.08 8.83
C GLN A 178 6.29 -8.26 9.15
N GLN A 179 6.02 -9.44 8.60
CA GLN A 179 6.93 -10.58 8.67
C GLN A 179 8.30 -10.27 8.05
N ILE A 180 8.33 -9.78 6.80
CA ILE A 180 9.58 -9.41 6.10
C ILE A 180 10.38 -8.37 6.90
N LEU A 181 9.71 -7.34 7.42
CA LEU A 181 10.36 -6.30 8.21
C LEU A 181 10.95 -6.85 9.52
N SER A 182 10.19 -7.71 10.22
CA SER A 182 10.66 -8.35 11.45
C SER A 182 11.85 -9.27 11.20
N GLU A 183 11.82 -10.08 10.15
CA GLU A 183 12.93 -10.96 9.73
C GLU A 183 14.19 -10.17 9.35
N ALA A 184 14.03 -8.96 8.80
CA ALA A 184 15.12 -8.04 8.51
C ALA A 184 15.62 -7.25 9.75
N GLY A 185 15.08 -7.53 10.95
CA GLY A 185 15.47 -6.86 12.20
C GLY A 185 14.96 -5.41 12.31
N ILE A 186 13.99 -5.01 11.49
CA ILE A 186 13.45 -3.66 11.48
C ILE A 186 12.38 -3.57 12.57
N PRO A 187 12.43 -2.56 13.46
CA PRO A 187 11.44 -2.44 14.51
C PRO A 187 10.03 -2.26 13.95
N ILE A 188 9.14 -3.17 14.32
CA ILE A 188 7.71 -3.12 14.03
C ILE A 188 6.89 -3.11 15.33
N PRO A 189 5.64 -2.60 15.33
CA PRO A 189 4.73 -2.83 16.44
C PRO A 189 4.56 -4.34 16.67
N ARG A 190 4.70 -4.78 17.92
CA ARG A 190 4.65 -6.20 18.27
C ARG A 190 3.33 -6.83 17.81
N PRO A 191 3.35 -7.88 16.97
CA PRO A 191 2.14 -8.62 16.61
C PRO A 191 1.38 -9.13 17.83
N VAL A 192 0.05 -9.22 17.76
CA VAL A 192 -0.75 -9.82 18.85
C VAL A 192 -0.54 -11.34 18.88
N GLY A 193 -0.56 -11.97 17.70
CA GLY A 193 -0.15 -13.36 17.52
C GLY A 193 1.30 -13.41 17.06
N GLU A 194 2.14 -14.20 17.72
CA GLU A 194 3.46 -14.57 17.19
C GLU A 194 3.29 -15.87 16.38
N ASP A 195 3.39 -17.04 17.04
CA ASP A 195 3.28 -18.35 16.40
C ASP A 195 1.86 -18.69 15.93
N GLN A 196 0.85 -18.17 16.64
CA GLN A 196 -0.56 -18.34 16.30
C GLN A 196 -1.24 -16.99 16.17
N GLN A 197 -1.71 -16.68 14.95
CA GLN A 197 -2.48 -15.48 14.70
C GLN A 197 -3.92 -15.62 15.23
N PRO A 198 -4.51 -14.57 15.81
CA PRO A 198 -5.94 -14.56 16.09
C PRO A 198 -6.73 -14.73 14.79
N THR A 199 -7.86 -15.44 14.87
CA THR A 199 -8.70 -15.76 13.71
C THR A 199 -10.09 -15.14 13.78
N ASP A 200 -10.44 -14.57 14.93
CA ASP A 200 -11.72 -13.93 15.20
C ASP A 200 -11.61 -13.00 16.43
N TYR A 201 -12.73 -12.38 16.79
CA TYR A 201 -12.86 -11.52 17.95
C TYR A 201 -12.55 -12.23 19.28
N ALA A 202 -12.99 -13.49 19.44
CA ALA A 202 -12.84 -14.21 20.70
C ALA A 202 -11.36 -14.56 20.96
N SER A 203 -10.70 -15.17 19.98
CA SER A 203 -9.27 -15.49 20.01
C SER A 203 -8.40 -14.23 20.16
N LEU A 204 -8.75 -13.13 19.48
CA LEU A 204 -8.07 -11.85 19.68
C LEU A 204 -8.14 -11.39 21.15
N ARG A 205 -9.34 -11.41 21.76
CA ARG A 205 -9.51 -10.98 23.15
C ARG A 205 -8.76 -11.86 24.13
N GLU A 206 -8.81 -13.16 23.93
CA GLU A 206 -8.08 -14.12 24.76
C GLU A 206 -6.56 -13.85 24.71
N MET A 207 -6.00 -13.68 23.51
CA MET A 207 -4.59 -13.35 23.32
C MET A 207 -4.22 -11.99 23.93
N MET A 208 -5.07 -10.98 23.79
CA MET A 208 -4.87 -9.67 24.42
C MET A 208 -4.81 -9.76 25.95
N LEU A 209 -5.67 -10.58 26.57
CA LEU A 209 -5.71 -10.76 28.02
C LEU A 209 -4.52 -11.58 28.51
N SER A 210 -4.20 -12.70 27.88
CA SER A 210 -3.09 -13.57 28.28
C SER A 210 -1.73 -12.86 28.16
N ARG A 211 -1.55 -12.04 27.12
CA ARG A 211 -0.33 -11.25 26.88
C ARG A 211 -0.33 -9.88 27.57
N ARG A 212 -1.38 -9.54 28.33
CA ARG A 212 -1.58 -8.21 28.95
C ARG A 212 -1.46 -7.04 27.96
N MET A 213 -1.90 -7.26 26.71
CA MET A 213 -1.91 -6.28 25.63
C MET A 213 -3.31 -5.70 25.46
N HIS A 214 -3.65 -4.70 26.28
CA HIS A 214 -5.01 -4.18 26.38
C HIS A 214 -5.41 -3.16 25.28
N ARG A 215 -4.48 -2.79 24.39
CA ARG A 215 -4.68 -1.83 23.30
C ARG A 215 -3.96 -2.30 22.05
N VAL A 216 -4.70 -2.45 20.96
CA VAL A 216 -4.20 -2.99 19.69
C VAL A 216 -4.75 -2.19 18.52
N PHE A 217 -4.03 -2.22 17.39
CA PHE A 217 -4.60 -1.91 16.09
C PHE A 217 -4.94 -3.22 15.39
N ILE A 218 -6.17 -3.32 14.88
CA ILE A 218 -6.59 -4.37 13.96
C ILE A 218 -6.66 -3.74 12.58
N LYS A 219 -6.06 -4.36 11.58
CA LYS A 219 -5.97 -3.84 10.21
C LYS A 219 -6.41 -4.93 9.25
N LEU A 220 -7.31 -4.60 8.33
CA LEU A 220 -7.51 -5.42 7.13
C LEU A 220 -6.16 -5.54 6.38
N ALA A 221 -5.71 -6.75 6.05
CA ALA A 221 -4.37 -6.97 5.51
C ALA A 221 -4.07 -6.11 4.27
N PHE A 222 -5.03 -6.04 3.36
CA PHE A 222 -4.90 -5.37 2.05
C PHE A 222 -5.57 -3.99 2.03
N GLY A 223 -5.94 -3.47 3.20
CA GLY A 223 -6.60 -2.17 3.32
C GLY A 223 -5.65 -1.02 3.02
N SER A 224 -6.16 -0.02 2.30
CA SER A 224 -5.53 1.30 2.14
C SER A 224 -6.46 2.39 2.67
N ALA A 225 -5.99 3.64 2.77
CA ALA A 225 -6.81 4.79 3.18
C ALA A 225 -7.56 4.64 4.52
N ALA A 226 -6.95 3.95 5.49
CA ALA A 226 -7.56 3.57 6.77
C ALA A 226 -8.79 2.66 6.66
N SER A 227 -9.09 2.07 5.50
CA SER A 227 -10.14 1.07 5.33
C SER A 227 -9.82 -0.17 6.16
N GLY A 228 -10.75 -0.57 7.03
CA GLY A 228 -10.57 -1.76 7.86
C GLY A 228 -9.56 -1.60 9.01
N VAL A 229 -9.24 -0.36 9.42
CA VAL A 229 -8.37 -0.10 10.59
C VAL A 229 -9.23 0.15 11.83
N VAL A 230 -8.97 -0.57 12.92
CA VAL A 230 -9.66 -0.45 14.21
C VAL A 230 -8.64 -0.23 15.32
N ALA A 231 -8.69 0.92 15.97
CA ALA A 231 -8.00 1.13 17.24
C ALA A 231 -8.87 0.55 18.36
N TYR A 232 -8.51 -0.65 18.81
CA TYR A 232 -9.30 -1.44 19.74
C TYR A 232 -8.65 -1.47 21.13
N GLN A 233 -9.47 -1.32 22.17
CA GLN A 233 -9.01 -1.34 23.54
C GLN A 233 -10.02 -2.01 24.47
N ILE A 234 -9.50 -2.70 25.47
CA ILE A 234 -10.27 -3.39 26.50
C ILE A 234 -9.79 -2.91 27.87
N HIS A 235 -10.73 -2.57 28.75
CA HIS A 235 -10.41 -2.29 30.13
C HIS A 235 -10.09 -3.60 30.86
N PRO A 236 -8.90 -3.75 31.48
CA PRO A 236 -8.43 -5.03 32.01
C PRO A 236 -9.30 -5.60 33.15
N VAL A 237 -9.94 -4.73 33.94
CA VAL A 237 -10.77 -5.14 35.09
C VAL A 237 -12.24 -5.35 34.71
N THR A 238 -12.89 -4.33 34.14
CA THR A 238 -14.33 -4.37 33.83
C THR A 238 -14.68 -5.09 32.53
N GLY A 239 -13.68 -5.37 31.67
CA GLY A 239 -13.90 -5.94 30.34
C GLY A 239 -14.55 -4.99 29.33
N ALA A 240 -14.87 -3.75 29.74
CA ALA A 240 -15.45 -2.72 28.89
C ALA A 240 -14.54 -2.44 27.70
N GLU A 241 -15.12 -2.28 26.52
CA GLU A 241 -14.36 -2.20 25.27
C GLU A 241 -14.76 -0.99 24.43
N ILE A 242 -13.78 -0.51 23.66
CA ILE A 242 -13.95 0.61 22.73
C ILE A 242 -13.24 0.24 21.44
N ALA A 243 -13.94 0.42 20.32
CA ALA A 243 -13.35 0.39 18.98
C ALA A 243 -13.51 1.78 18.34
N LEU A 244 -12.40 2.40 17.96
CA LEU A 244 -12.39 3.60 17.14
C LEU A 244 -11.94 3.22 15.72
N THR A 245 -12.79 3.43 14.72
CA THR A 245 -12.54 2.95 13.35
C THR A 245 -13.23 3.83 12.32
N THR A 246 -12.80 3.74 11.07
CA THR A 246 -13.53 4.28 9.92
C THR A 246 -14.60 3.32 9.41
N VAL A 247 -14.58 2.05 9.84
CA VAL A 247 -15.54 1.03 9.40
C VAL A 247 -16.93 1.37 9.90
N GLY A 248 -17.83 1.64 8.95
CA GLY A 248 -19.26 1.68 9.16
C GLY A 248 -19.89 0.33 8.83
N VAL A 249 -21.03 0.06 9.46
CA VAL A 249 -21.83 -1.16 9.21
C VAL A 249 -23.27 -0.74 8.97
N GLU A 250 -23.84 -1.24 7.87
CA GLU A 250 -25.27 -1.21 7.61
C GLU A 250 -25.83 -2.62 7.74
N ASN A 251 -26.74 -2.80 8.69
CA ASN A 251 -27.39 -4.07 8.93
C ASN A 251 -28.71 -4.17 8.16
N TYR A 252 -29.03 -5.37 7.70
CA TYR A 252 -30.25 -5.67 6.97
C TYR A 252 -30.88 -6.93 7.55
N ILE A 253 -32.22 -7.02 7.49
CA ILE A 253 -32.96 -8.19 8.00
C ILE A 253 -32.78 -9.40 7.07
N THR A 254 -32.77 -9.16 5.75
CA THR A 254 -32.84 -10.22 4.73
C THR A 254 -31.55 -10.44 3.95
N ARG A 255 -30.48 -9.67 4.23
CA ARG A 255 -29.18 -9.80 3.57
C ARG A 255 -28.02 -9.59 4.54
N PRO A 256 -26.81 -10.07 4.21
CA PRO A 256 -25.62 -9.83 5.03
C PRO A 256 -25.37 -8.33 5.26
N PRO A 257 -24.72 -7.95 6.38
CA PRO A 257 -24.32 -6.58 6.63
C PRO A 257 -23.36 -6.05 5.56
N ILE A 258 -23.47 -4.76 5.24
CA ILE A 258 -22.54 -4.05 4.36
C ILE A 258 -21.54 -3.29 5.22
N TYR A 259 -20.26 -3.54 4.97
CA TYR A 259 -19.15 -2.84 5.61
C TYR A 259 -18.56 -1.83 4.64
N TYR A 260 -18.31 -0.62 5.14
CA TYR A 260 -17.82 0.49 4.32
C TYR A 260 -16.84 1.37 5.08
N ASN A 261 -15.91 2.01 4.40
CA ASN A 261 -15.13 3.12 4.93
C ASN A 261 -16.02 4.37 4.98
N SER A 262 -16.37 4.81 6.18
CA SER A 262 -17.26 5.95 6.39
C SER A 262 -16.60 7.32 6.17
N GLY A 263 -15.29 7.37 5.89
CA GLY A 263 -14.53 8.60 5.70
C GLY A 263 -14.34 9.45 6.96
N LYS A 264 -14.95 9.05 8.09
CA LYS A 264 -14.85 9.68 9.41
C LYS A 264 -14.68 8.62 10.49
N LEU A 265 -14.15 9.02 11.64
CA LEU A 265 -14.00 8.11 12.76
C LEU A 265 -15.34 7.89 13.46
N ARG A 266 -15.61 6.62 13.76
CA ARG A 266 -16.75 6.13 14.53
C ARG A 266 -16.24 5.45 15.78
N ARG A 267 -16.95 5.69 16.89
CA ARG A 267 -16.68 5.08 18.18
C ARG A 267 -17.77 4.07 18.49
N TYR A 268 -17.38 2.82 18.69
CA TYR A 268 -18.27 1.74 19.12
C TYR A 268 -17.90 1.28 20.52
N THR A 269 -18.91 1.01 21.34
CA THR A 269 -18.79 0.44 22.69
C THR A 269 -19.69 -0.78 22.90
N ASN A 270 -20.56 -1.08 21.92
CA ASN A 270 -21.43 -2.26 21.95
C ASN A 270 -20.67 -3.49 21.46
N THR A 271 -20.54 -4.50 22.32
CA THR A 271 -19.83 -5.75 22.05
C THR A 271 -20.30 -6.47 20.79
N ALA A 272 -21.61 -6.56 20.53
CA ALA A 272 -22.12 -7.26 19.36
C ALA A 272 -21.69 -6.57 18.05
N THR A 273 -21.69 -5.24 18.02
CA THR A 273 -21.24 -4.47 16.85
C THR A 273 -19.72 -4.59 16.67
N ILE A 274 -18.95 -4.49 17.76
CA ILE A 274 -17.49 -4.62 17.71
C ILE A 274 -17.09 -6.02 17.24
N SER A 275 -17.68 -7.06 17.82
CA SER A 275 -17.46 -8.45 17.43
C SER A 275 -17.79 -8.69 15.96
N GLY A 276 -18.91 -8.16 15.46
CA GLY A 276 -19.28 -8.25 14.04
C GLY A 276 -18.23 -7.63 13.10
N ILE A 277 -17.78 -6.40 13.41
CA ILE A 277 -16.72 -5.72 12.64
C ILE A 277 -15.43 -6.53 12.67
N VAL A 278 -14.97 -6.90 13.86
CA VAL A 278 -13.69 -7.60 14.05
C VAL A 278 -13.72 -8.96 13.32
N ASN A 279 -14.78 -9.73 13.47
CA ASN A 279 -14.95 -11.02 12.79
C ASN A 279 -14.95 -10.86 11.26
N TRP A 280 -15.64 -9.84 10.73
CA TRP A 280 -15.65 -9.59 9.29
C TRP A 280 -14.25 -9.24 8.76
N ILE A 281 -13.49 -8.39 9.46
CA ILE A 281 -12.11 -8.07 9.07
C ILE A 281 -11.23 -9.34 9.14
N TYR A 282 -11.36 -10.16 10.19
CA TYR A 282 -10.59 -11.40 10.32
C TYR A 282 -10.93 -12.42 9.23
N GLN A 283 -12.19 -12.54 8.83
CA GLN A 283 -12.58 -13.39 7.70
C GLN A 283 -11.79 -13.02 6.43
N HIS A 284 -11.59 -11.73 6.18
CA HIS A 284 -10.80 -11.21 5.06
C HIS A 284 -9.29 -11.10 5.33
N GLY A 285 -8.77 -11.72 6.39
CA GLY A 285 -7.33 -11.86 6.62
C GLY A 285 -6.70 -10.74 7.43
N ALA A 286 -7.36 -10.24 8.48
CA ALA A 286 -6.82 -9.20 9.36
C ALA A 286 -5.41 -9.49 9.91
N TYR A 287 -4.74 -8.40 10.27
CA TYR A 287 -3.51 -8.37 11.04
C TYR A 287 -3.73 -7.50 12.29
N ALA A 288 -3.25 -7.95 13.46
CA ALA A 288 -3.37 -7.19 14.69
C ALA A 288 -2.00 -7.01 15.36
N GLU A 289 -1.75 -5.80 15.83
CA GLU A 289 -0.47 -5.38 16.42
C GLU A 289 -0.69 -4.51 17.65
N GLN A 290 0.35 -4.40 18.47
CA GLN A 290 0.37 -3.54 19.64
C GLN A 290 0.14 -2.08 19.24
N TRP A 291 -0.75 -1.42 19.97
CA TRP A 291 -0.92 0.02 19.83
C TRP A 291 0.26 0.76 20.48
N ILE A 292 1.14 1.31 19.63
CA ILE A 292 2.24 2.18 20.07
C ILE A 292 1.71 3.58 20.44
N PRO A 293 1.91 4.05 21.70
CA PRO A 293 1.63 5.43 22.07
C PRO A 293 2.61 6.36 21.33
N LYS A 294 2.09 7.07 20.34
CA LYS A 294 2.86 7.97 19.49
C LYS A 294 3.33 9.21 20.26
N ALA A 295 4.44 9.78 19.80
CA ALA A 295 4.81 11.16 20.11
C ALA A 295 3.66 12.10 19.75
N GLY A 296 3.57 13.18 20.51
CA GLY A 296 2.50 14.14 20.34
C GLY A 296 2.94 15.56 20.60
N LEU A 297 2.26 16.48 19.93
CA LEU A 297 2.46 17.91 20.07
C LEU A 297 1.11 18.53 20.43
N LYS A 298 1.06 19.33 21.50
CA LYS A 298 -0.15 20.03 21.96
C LYS A 298 -1.37 19.10 22.12
N GLY A 299 -1.15 17.91 22.69
CA GLY A 299 -2.19 16.92 22.92
C GLY A 299 -2.67 16.14 21.68
N LYS A 300 -2.03 16.32 20.51
CA LYS A 300 -2.32 15.58 19.29
C LYS A 300 -1.19 14.60 18.98
N ALA A 301 -1.54 13.36 18.63
CA ALA A 301 -0.58 12.35 18.21
C ALA A 301 -0.22 12.52 16.73
N PHE A 302 0.96 12.08 16.33
CA PHE A 302 1.35 12.06 14.92
C PHE A 302 2.18 10.83 14.55
N ASP A 303 2.05 10.40 13.31
CA ASP A 303 3.03 9.53 12.67
C ASP A 303 3.69 10.25 11.49
N ILE A 304 4.75 9.67 10.97
CA ILE A 304 5.49 10.22 9.85
C ILE A 304 5.20 9.39 8.60
N ARG A 305 4.84 10.08 7.52
CA ARG A 305 4.84 9.53 6.17
C ARG A 305 6.15 9.94 5.51
N GLN A 306 7.05 8.99 5.30
CA GLN A 306 8.37 9.18 4.72
C GLN A 306 8.42 8.53 3.34
N LEU A 307 8.63 9.31 2.29
CA LEU A 307 8.94 8.80 0.96
C LEU A 307 10.43 8.40 0.92
N VAL A 308 10.70 7.21 0.37
CA VAL A 308 12.03 6.75 0.03
C VAL A 308 12.06 6.50 -1.48
N VAL A 309 13.03 7.10 -2.16
CA VAL A 309 13.34 6.83 -3.56
C VAL A 309 14.75 6.24 -3.61
N LEU A 310 14.82 5.00 -4.08
CA LEU A 310 15.97 4.10 -4.09
C LEU A 310 16.55 3.91 -2.68
N ARG A 311 17.57 4.69 -2.33
CA ARG A 311 18.26 4.62 -1.03
C ARG A 311 18.21 5.95 -0.29
N GLU A 312 17.39 6.88 -0.75
CA GLU A 312 17.31 8.23 -0.18
C GLU A 312 15.91 8.49 0.37
N ALA A 313 15.83 8.67 1.69
CA ALA A 313 14.66 9.25 2.34
C ALA A 313 14.56 10.73 1.97
N CYS A 314 13.52 11.09 1.22
CA CYS A 314 13.32 12.45 0.70
C CYS A 314 12.16 13.16 1.41
N HIS A 315 11.01 13.28 0.77
CA HIS A 315 9.83 13.97 1.31
C HIS A 315 9.32 13.30 2.58
N ALA A 316 9.05 14.10 3.61
CA ALA A 316 8.53 13.63 4.87
C ALA A 316 7.45 14.58 5.39
N VAL A 317 6.40 14.03 5.98
CA VAL A 317 5.32 14.80 6.60
C VAL A 317 4.83 14.12 7.87
N ALA A 318 4.71 14.89 8.94
CA ALA A 318 4.00 14.45 10.14
C ALA A 318 2.49 14.60 9.93
N ARG A 319 1.74 13.51 10.10
CA ARG A 319 0.27 13.48 9.97
C ARG A 319 -0.33 13.55 11.36
N VAL A 320 -0.94 14.68 11.69
CA VAL A 320 -1.33 15.02 13.06
C VAL A 320 -2.82 14.80 13.28
N SER A 321 -3.17 14.08 14.34
CA SER A 321 -4.55 13.73 14.67
C SER A 321 -4.82 13.92 16.15
N PRO A 322 -6.02 14.42 16.54
CA PRO A 322 -6.47 14.37 17.95
C PRO A 322 -6.84 12.94 18.36
N THR A 323 -6.81 11.99 17.42
CA THR A 323 -7.15 10.59 17.65
C THR A 323 -5.96 9.69 17.35
N PRO A 324 -6.04 8.40 17.69
CA PRO A 324 -4.99 7.44 17.41
C PRO A 324 -4.80 7.12 15.93
N ILE A 325 -5.76 7.43 15.06
CA ILE A 325 -5.70 7.14 13.63
C ILE A 325 -5.31 8.42 12.88
N THR A 326 -4.20 8.35 12.14
CA THR A 326 -3.44 9.50 11.60
C THR A 326 -3.41 9.57 10.07
N ASN A 327 -4.02 8.60 9.36
CA ASN A 327 -3.99 8.51 7.89
C ASN A 327 -4.42 9.81 7.16
N LEU A 328 -3.78 10.11 6.03
CA LEU A 328 -3.99 11.34 5.23
C LEU A 328 -5.43 11.54 4.73
N HIS A 329 -6.16 10.44 4.49
CA HIS A 329 -7.51 10.47 3.94
C HIS A 329 -8.55 11.05 4.91
N LEU A 330 -8.20 11.16 6.19
CA LEU A 330 -9.02 11.80 7.22
C LEU A 330 -8.89 13.34 7.24
N ARG A 331 -8.20 13.93 6.25
CA ARG A 331 -7.91 15.37 6.16
C ARG A 331 -7.17 15.89 7.40
N ASN A 332 -6.34 15.03 7.99
CA ASN A 332 -5.50 15.36 9.12
C ASN A 332 -4.54 16.51 8.77
N GLN A 333 -4.20 17.30 9.79
CA GLN A 333 -3.24 18.37 9.65
C GLN A 333 -1.87 17.79 9.26
N ARG A 334 -1.21 18.45 8.33
CA ARG A 334 0.16 18.13 7.89
C ARG A 334 1.11 19.19 8.45
N MET A 335 2.28 18.75 8.87
CA MET A 335 3.37 19.65 9.23
C MET A 335 4.71 18.98 8.93
N SER A 336 5.77 19.78 8.84
CA SER A 336 7.13 19.26 8.81
C SER A 336 7.48 18.55 10.13
N LEU A 337 8.51 17.72 10.10
CA LEU A 337 8.97 16.99 11.30
C LEU A 337 9.48 17.95 12.38
N SER A 338 10.14 19.04 11.99
CA SER A 338 10.60 20.09 12.90
C SER A 338 9.43 20.83 13.55
N GLU A 339 8.39 21.19 12.78
CA GLU A 339 7.15 21.78 13.31
C GLU A 339 6.41 20.82 14.25
N ALA A 340 6.53 19.51 14.04
CA ALA A 340 6.02 18.47 14.95
C ALA A 340 6.84 18.35 16.25
N GLY A 341 7.94 19.09 16.38
CA GLY A 341 8.81 19.10 17.56
C GLY A 341 9.84 17.96 17.59
N LEU A 342 10.07 17.28 16.46
CA LEU A 342 11.11 16.24 16.39
C LEU A 342 12.50 16.88 16.24
N SER A 343 13.42 16.50 17.13
CA SER A 343 14.83 16.88 17.06
C SER A 343 15.50 16.23 15.84
N GLU A 344 16.58 16.83 15.34
CA GLU A 344 17.31 16.30 14.18
C GLU A 344 17.76 14.83 14.34
N PRO A 345 18.26 14.37 15.50
CA PRO A 345 18.58 12.95 15.69
C PRO A 345 17.38 12.01 15.51
N VAL A 346 16.18 12.41 15.93
CA VAL A 346 14.97 11.61 15.73
C VAL A 346 14.54 11.63 14.27
N GLN A 347 14.68 12.78 13.60
CA GLN A 347 14.42 12.85 12.15
C GLN A 347 15.39 11.95 11.37
N GLU A 348 16.66 11.90 11.76
CA GLU A 348 17.64 10.99 11.18
C GLU A 348 17.26 9.52 11.43
N GLN A 349 16.81 9.18 12.64
CA GLN A 349 16.32 7.83 12.94
C GLN A 349 15.12 7.45 12.06
N VAL A 350 14.16 8.36 11.87
CA VAL A 350 13.01 8.14 10.97
C VAL A 350 13.47 7.87 9.54
N ARG A 351 14.40 8.68 9.01
CA ARG A 351 14.97 8.50 7.67
C ARG A 351 15.67 7.14 7.53
N ASN A 352 16.51 6.78 8.51
CA ASN A 352 17.25 5.53 8.51
C ASN A 352 16.32 4.31 8.59
N THR A 353 15.33 4.34 9.48
CA THR A 353 14.31 3.28 9.59
C THR A 353 13.54 3.12 8.29
N ALA A 354 13.15 4.21 7.62
CA ALA A 354 12.45 4.15 6.35
C ALA A 354 13.31 3.58 5.21
N VAL A 355 14.60 3.97 5.13
CA VAL A 355 15.54 3.42 4.15
C VAL A 355 15.74 1.91 4.36
N GLN A 356 15.89 1.48 5.61
CA GLN A 356 15.97 0.05 5.96
C GLN A 356 14.68 -0.70 5.59
N ALA A 357 13.52 -0.10 5.84
CA ALA A 357 12.22 -0.66 5.45
C ALA A 357 12.11 -0.95 3.95
N LEU A 358 12.50 0.00 3.10
CA LEU A 358 12.50 -0.25 1.65
C LEU A 358 13.57 -1.29 1.26
N ALA A 359 14.75 -1.27 1.90
CA ALA A 359 15.81 -2.23 1.61
C ALA A 359 15.44 -3.70 1.89
N ALA A 360 14.44 -3.95 2.75
CA ALA A 360 13.90 -5.29 2.98
C ALA A 360 13.10 -5.84 1.76
N PHE A 361 12.82 -5.00 0.76
CA PHE A 361 12.19 -5.36 -0.51
C PHE A 361 13.18 -5.13 -1.66
N PRO A 362 14.10 -6.08 -1.91
CA PRO A 362 15.30 -5.85 -2.71
C PRO A 362 15.03 -5.64 -4.21
N ARG A 363 13.82 -5.90 -4.69
CA ARG A 363 13.42 -5.71 -6.10
C ARG A 363 12.57 -4.45 -6.28
N SER A 364 12.56 -3.57 -5.27
CA SER A 364 11.81 -2.32 -5.28
C SER A 364 12.68 -1.11 -4.99
N GLY A 365 12.39 -0.04 -5.73
CA GLY A 365 13.12 1.21 -5.68
C GLY A 365 12.32 2.39 -5.15
N VAL A 366 11.04 2.26 -4.80
CA VAL A 366 10.28 3.40 -4.25
C VAL A 366 9.20 2.94 -3.28
N ALA A 367 9.06 3.60 -2.13
CA ALA A 367 7.94 3.35 -1.24
C ALA A 367 7.63 4.54 -0.34
N GLY A 368 6.35 4.69 0.01
CA GLY A 368 5.92 5.55 1.10
C GLY A 368 5.83 4.74 2.39
N ILE A 369 6.68 5.05 3.36
CA ILE A 369 6.79 4.34 4.64
C ILE A 369 6.02 5.10 5.72
N ASP A 370 5.16 4.40 6.44
CA ASP A 370 4.50 4.93 7.63
C ASP A 370 5.35 4.59 8.86
N VAL A 371 6.01 5.60 9.44
CA VAL A 371 6.90 5.46 10.60
C VAL A 371 6.22 6.04 11.84
N LEU A 372 6.11 5.25 12.90
CA LEU A 372 5.66 5.69 14.22
C LEU A 372 6.86 6.11 15.05
N VAL A 373 6.81 7.27 15.69
CA VAL A 373 7.74 7.66 16.75
C VAL A 373 7.02 7.49 18.08
N SER A 374 7.56 6.70 18.99
CA SER A 374 6.97 6.52 20.32
C SER A 374 7.17 7.75 21.21
N GLY A 375 6.17 8.11 22.03
CA GLY A 375 6.22 9.37 22.79
C GLY A 375 7.21 9.42 23.96
N GLY A 376 7.59 8.25 24.50
CA GLY A 376 8.52 8.15 25.62
C GLY A 376 9.96 7.90 25.17
N SER A 377 10.23 6.73 24.58
CA SER A 377 11.59 6.33 24.18
C SER A 377 12.04 6.94 22.85
N GLN A 378 11.15 7.60 22.11
CA GLN A 378 11.40 8.11 20.75
C GLN A 378 11.84 7.03 19.75
N GLN A 379 11.68 5.75 20.10
CA GLN A 379 11.93 4.64 19.20
C GLN A 379 11.00 4.74 17.98
N CYS A 380 11.59 4.52 16.80
CA CYS A 380 10.89 4.45 15.52
C CYS A 380 10.43 3.03 15.20
N PHE A 381 9.22 2.89 14.67
CA PHE A 381 8.63 1.62 14.24
C PHE A 381 8.01 1.76 12.84
N VAL A 382 8.08 0.73 12.00
CA VAL A 382 7.41 0.71 10.69
C VAL A 382 6.00 0.14 10.83
N ALA A 383 4.97 0.94 10.54
CA ALA A 383 3.57 0.55 10.66
C ALA A 383 2.95 0.05 9.34
N ASP A 384 3.44 0.52 8.19
CA ASP A 384 2.96 0.13 6.86
C ASP A 384 4.00 0.54 5.79
N VAL A 385 4.01 -0.17 4.65
CA VAL A 385 4.87 0.11 3.49
C VAL A 385 3.98 0.23 2.26
N ASN A 386 3.98 1.39 1.59
CA ASN A 386 3.15 1.61 0.40
C ASN A 386 4.00 1.51 -0.88
N PRO A 387 3.68 0.57 -1.79
CA PRO A 387 4.51 0.28 -2.96
C PRO A 387 4.42 1.30 -4.10
N PHE A 388 3.58 2.34 -4.03
CA PHE A 388 3.36 3.26 -5.17
C PHE A 388 4.00 4.63 -4.96
N GLY A 389 5.02 4.70 -4.11
CA GLY A 389 5.58 5.96 -3.64
C GLY A 389 4.51 6.81 -2.94
N ASP A 390 4.47 8.10 -3.26
CA ASP A 390 3.56 9.01 -2.57
C ASP A 390 3.12 10.21 -3.41
N LEU A 391 1.94 10.72 -3.05
CA LEU A 391 1.34 11.92 -3.63
C LEU A 391 1.21 12.98 -2.54
N LEU A 392 2.35 13.52 -2.11
CA LEU A 392 2.43 14.54 -1.07
C LEU A 392 2.33 15.94 -1.70
N TYR A 393 1.11 16.44 -1.81
CA TYR A 393 0.85 17.83 -2.21
C TYR A 393 1.57 18.82 -1.30
N ASP A 394 2.12 19.86 -1.92
CA ASP A 394 2.74 21.03 -1.27
C ASP A 394 3.92 20.71 -0.34
N VAL A 395 4.48 19.51 -0.43
CA VAL A 395 5.72 19.12 0.23
C VAL A 395 6.83 19.11 -0.81
N LYS A 396 7.89 19.89 -0.57
CA LYS A 396 9.06 19.93 -1.45
C LYS A 396 10.27 19.30 -0.76
N TYR A 397 11.07 18.58 -1.52
CA TYR A 397 12.39 18.11 -1.13
C TYR A 397 13.40 18.66 -2.12
N ARG A 398 14.36 19.46 -1.62
CA ARG A 398 15.36 20.16 -2.45
C ARG A 398 14.73 20.91 -3.64
N GLY A 399 13.62 21.59 -3.37
CA GLY A 399 12.87 22.37 -4.35
C GLY A 399 11.93 21.57 -5.26
N SER A 400 11.95 20.23 -5.20
CA SER A 400 11.16 19.38 -6.09
C SER A 400 9.92 18.75 -5.45
N SER A 401 8.89 18.54 -6.28
CA SER A 401 7.74 17.69 -5.94
C SER A 401 8.15 16.21 -5.80
N THR A 402 7.23 15.35 -5.33
CA THR A 402 7.52 13.90 -5.18
C THR A 402 7.91 13.25 -6.50
N TYR A 403 7.14 13.50 -7.56
CA TYR A 403 7.40 12.92 -8.88
C TYR A 403 8.60 13.55 -9.58
N GLU A 404 8.81 14.86 -9.48
CA GLU A 404 10.03 15.48 -10.03
C GLU A 404 11.29 14.90 -9.41
N TRP A 405 11.31 14.73 -8.09
CA TRP A 405 12.43 14.14 -7.39
C TRP A 405 12.66 12.69 -7.85
N GLU A 406 11.59 11.90 -7.92
CA GLU A 406 11.67 10.53 -8.42
C GLU A 406 12.27 10.49 -9.83
N MET A 407 11.76 11.30 -10.76
CA MET A 407 12.26 11.35 -12.12
C MET A 407 13.74 11.80 -12.18
N LYS A 408 14.13 12.83 -11.42
CA LYS A 408 15.54 13.28 -11.33
C LYS A 408 16.47 12.16 -10.86
N VAL A 409 16.08 11.43 -9.83
CA VAL A 409 16.87 10.33 -9.26
C VAL A 409 16.99 9.17 -10.26
N LEU A 410 15.87 8.80 -10.90
CA LEU A 410 15.83 7.73 -11.90
C LEU A 410 16.58 8.08 -13.20
N SER A 411 16.73 9.36 -13.53
CA SER A 411 17.52 9.79 -14.69
C SER A 411 19.02 9.92 -14.41
N ALA A 412 19.39 10.26 -13.17
CA ALA A 412 20.78 10.52 -12.79
C ALA A 412 21.56 9.24 -12.42
N ARG A 413 20.86 8.18 -12.03
CA ARG A 413 21.47 6.89 -11.71
C ARG A 413 21.17 5.92 -12.84
N ASP A 414 22.22 5.37 -13.45
CA ASP A 414 22.08 4.17 -14.27
C ASP A 414 21.50 3.07 -13.38
N TYR A 415 20.17 2.90 -13.43
CA TYR A 415 19.45 1.80 -12.78
C TYR A 415 19.85 0.51 -13.49
N ILE A 416 21.05 0.01 -13.16
CA ILE A 416 21.69 -1.20 -13.68
C ILE A 416 22.32 -1.95 -12.50
N THR A 417 21.55 -2.21 -11.43
CA THR A 417 21.74 -3.40 -10.58
C THR A 417 20.63 -3.45 -9.54
N PRO A 418 19.93 -4.61 -9.36
CA PRO A 418 19.30 -4.88 -8.07
C PRO A 418 20.38 -4.79 -6.99
N PRO A 419 20.11 -4.23 -5.80
CA PRO A 419 21.07 -4.20 -4.71
C PRO A 419 21.43 -5.64 -4.31
N SER A 420 22.52 -6.16 -4.86
CA SER A 420 23.12 -7.45 -4.47
C SER A 420 23.90 -7.36 -3.15
N THR A 421 23.85 -6.22 -2.46
CA THR A 421 24.55 -6.01 -1.19
C THR A 421 23.53 -5.83 -0.08
N PRO A 422 23.37 -6.82 0.82
CA PRO A 422 22.64 -6.63 2.06
C PRO A 422 23.28 -5.48 2.83
N LEU A 423 22.49 -4.50 3.26
CA LEU A 423 22.88 -3.57 4.31
C LEU A 423 22.66 -4.25 5.67
N ILE A 424 23.22 -5.44 5.86
CA ILE A 424 23.34 -6.05 7.17
C ILE A 424 24.81 -5.90 7.55
N LYS A 425 25.10 -4.91 8.40
CA LYS A 425 26.35 -4.95 9.17
C LYS A 425 26.27 -6.23 9.98
N GLU A 426 27.09 -7.22 9.62
CA GLU A 426 27.43 -8.29 10.53
C GLU A 426 27.94 -7.63 11.82
N GLY A 427 27.23 -7.92 12.93
CA GLY A 427 27.66 -7.49 14.24
C GLY A 427 29.05 -8.08 14.50
N LEU A 428 30.00 -7.19 14.76
CA LEU A 428 31.30 -7.57 15.32
C LEU A 428 31.05 -8.27 16.67
N SER A 429 31.47 -9.54 16.71
CA SER A 429 31.90 -10.37 17.86
C SER A 429 31.25 -10.16 19.23
#